data_AF-A0A1J5KDT8-F1
#
_entry.id   AF-A0A1J5KDT8-F1
#
_cell.length_a   1.000
_cell.length_b   1.000
_cell.length_c   1.000
_cell.angle_alpha   90.00
_cell.angle_beta   90.00
_cell.angle_gamma   90.00
#
_symmetry.space_group_name_H-M   'P 1'
#
loop_
_entity.id
_entity.type
_entity.pdbx_description
1 polymer ?
#
loop_
_entity_poly.entity_id
_entity_poly.type
_entity_poly.pdbx_seq_one_letter_code
_entity_poly.pdbx_strand_id
1 'polypeptide(L)'
;MKKHSFLLTIIAVGVFGRWVLVPSLNRLKERGERQAAEAKKVVVTSCFSVDKCSIEELYSMRFKNSENRPLLRKYILSHWDEISQTHLKQLWYLRAQVINTEDLENSLLNSVKLLNKDLQKSFLRGLFLCHHRACTSFSKKNINAWDKTIYFEEFNSLQIKLPGSWSKKNKYLVALLTSYSKSAEFTKAVALIDYIPNHPKLKKFIERNYLKIIGQRNIEKVTYHLARYNSGWHDRSYKSVLESREGAHIDSFIRNMKVGCPQKLDLIFSYWSDWSSATRSFAKLEAKYLFGKVTKQTKMMGLTVKDFVEESKCTNSTNSFSSQAPSF
;
A
#
# COMPACT_ATOMS: atom_id res chain seq x y z
N MET A 1 -54.52 -21.96 30.61
CA MET A 1 -53.29 -22.20 29.83
C MET A 1 -52.97 -21.09 28.80
N LYS A 2 -52.89 -19.80 29.20
CA LYS A 2 -52.56 -18.69 28.27
C LYS A 2 -51.34 -17.84 28.66
N LYS A 3 -50.79 -18.01 29.88
CA LYS A 3 -49.67 -17.17 30.39
C LYS A 3 -48.27 -17.65 29.95
N HIS A 4 -48.07 -18.94 29.67
CA HIS A 4 -46.76 -19.46 29.26
C HIS A 4 -46.39 -19.18 27.79
N SER A 5 -47.39 -18.96 26.93
CA SER A 5 -47.15 -18.62 25.52
C SER A 5 -46.58 -17.20 25.36
N PHE A 6 -47.05 -16.24 26.15
CA PHE A 6 -46.59 -14.84 26.06
C PHE A 6 -45.14 -14.65 26.52
N LEU A 7 -44.71 -15.37 27.56
CA LEU A 7 -43.34 -15.28 28.08
C LEU A 7 -42.31 -15.88 27.12
N LEU A 8 -42.65 -16.98 26.44
CA LEU A 8 -41.80 -17.61 25.42
C LEU A 8 -41.65 -16.71 24.18
N THR A 9 -42.71 -16.00 23.78
CA THR A 9 -42.65 -15.06 22.65
C THR A 9 -41.77 -13.84 22.97
N ILE A 10 -41.80 -13.32 24.21
CA ILE A 10 -40.94 -12.20 24.62
C ILE A 10 -39.47 -12.62 24.68
N ILE A 11 -39.16 -13.83 25.17
CA ILE A 11 -37.80 -14.36 25.17
C ILE A 11 -37.31 -14.60 23.73
N ALA A 12 -38.15 -15.15 22.85
CA ALA A 12 -37.81 -15.35 21.45
C ALA A 12 -37.53 -14.01 20.73
N VAL A 13 -38.35 -12.98 20.95
CA VAL A 13 -38.13 -11.64 20.39
C VAL A 13 -36.89 -10.95 21.00
N GLY A 14 -36.63 -11.13 22.30
CA GLY A 14 -35.45 -10.60 22.96
C GLY A 14 -34.14 -11.24 22.50
N VAL A 15 -34.14 -12.56 22.25
CA VAL A 15 -32.98 -13.30 21.74
C VAL A 15 -32.75 -13.03 20.25
N PHE A 16 -33.80 -13.02 19.42
CA PHE A 16 -33.68 -12.65 18.00
C PHE A 16 -33.28 -11.19 17.80
N GLY A 17 -33.85 -10.27 18.60
CA GLY A 17 -33.49 -8.85 18.60
C GLY A 17 -32.00 -8.62 18.90
N ARG A 18 -31.48 -9.27 19.95
CA ARG A 18 -30.10 -9.04 20.42
C ARG A 18 -29.03 -9.76 19.61
N TRP A 19 -29.33 -10.93 19.02
CA TRP A 19 -28.34 -11.74 18.30
C TRP A 19 -28.41 -11.63 16.78
N VAL A 20 -29.53 -11.22 16.19
CA VAL A 20 -29.69 -11.13 14.72
C VAL A 20 -29.86 -9.70 14.25
N LEU A 21 -30.69 -8.90 14.93
CA LEU A 21 -30.95 -7.51 14.55
C LEU A 21 -29.82 -6.55 14.94
N VAL A 22 -29.26 -6.65 16.16
CA VAL A 22 -28.15 -5.76 16.58
C VAL A 22 -26.88 -5.94 15.74
N PRO A 23 -26.40 -7.16 15.42
CA PRO A 23 -25.21 -7.32 14.57
C PRO A 23 -25.44 -6.93 13.11
N SER A 24 -26.67 -7.08 12.59
CA SER A 24 -27.00 -6.66 11.23
C SER A 24 -27.17 -5.14 11.11
N LEU A 25 -27.75 -4.49 12.13
CA LEU A 25 -27.77 -3.03 12.26
C LEU A 25 -26.37 -2.45 12.45
N ASN A 26 -25.51 -3.07 13.24
CA ASN A 26 -24.11 -2.65 13.37
C ASN A 26 -23.32 -2.86 12.07
N ARG A 27 -23.59 -3.93 11.29
CA ARG A 27 -23.01 -4.11 9.95
C ARG A 27 -23.57 -3.14 8.92
N LEU A 28 -24.84 -2.77 9.01
CA LEU A 28 -25.47 -1.75 8.17
C LEU A 28 -24.98 -0.35 8.54
N LYS A 29 -24.70 -0.10 9.82
CA LYS A 29 -24.09 1.13 10.32
C LYS A 29 -22.61 1.20 9.93
N GLU A 30 -21.84 0.12 10.06
CA GLU A 30 -20.45 0.05 9.54
C GLU A 30 -20.39 0.13 8.02
N ARG A 31 -21.33 -0.50 7.29
CA ARG A 31 -21.44 -0.32 5.83
C ARG A 31 -21.90 1.09 5.48
N GLY A 32 -22.81 1.68 6.24
CA GLY A 32 -23.27 3.05 6.08
C GLY A 32 -22.17 4.05 6.41
N GLU A 33 -21.33 3.78 7.39
CA GLU A 33 -20.16 4.58 7.75
C GLU A 33 -19.00 4.38 6.76
N ARG A 34 -18.81 3.17 6.22
CA ARG A 34 -17.85 2.91 5.13
C ARG A 34 -18.32 3.49 3.81
N GLN A 35 -19.60 3.37 3.49
CA GLN A 35 -20.23 4.01 2.34
C GLN A 35 -20.35 5.51 2.53
N ALA A 36 -20.49 6.04 3.75
CA ALA A 36 -20.41 7.47 4.03
C ALA A 36 -18.96 7.96 4.04
N ALA A 37 -17.97 7.12 4.35
CA ALA A 37 -16.55 7.44 4.20
C ALA A 37 -16.08 7.30 2.74
N GLU A 38 -16.66 6.39 1.97
CA GLU A 38 -16.50 6.27 0.52
C GLU A 38 -17.30 7.34 -0.22
N ALA A 39 -18.50 7.69 0.22
CA ALA A 39 -19.30 8.80 -0.31
C ALA A 39 -18.75 10.16 0.12
N LYS A 40 -18.16 10.30 1.32
CA LYS A 40 -17.31 11.46 1.67
C LYS A 40 -16.01 11.47 0.86
N LYS A 41 -15.55 10.34 0.32
CA LYS A 41 -14.45 10.30 -0.66
C LYS A 41 -14.90 10.59 -2.09
N VAL A 42 -16.18 10.40 -2.42
CA VAL A 42 -16.76 10.58 -3.76
C VAL A 42 -17.52 11.90 -3.91
N VAL A 43 -17.90 12.55 -2.80
CA VAL A 43 -18.53 13.87 -2.72
C VAL A 43 -17.68 14.80 -1.85
N VAL A 44 -16.37 14.83 -2.12
CA VAL A 44 -15.66 16.10 -2.10
C VAL A 44 -15.98 16.68 -3.46
N THR A 45 -16.73 17.78 -3.54
CA THR A 45 -16.64 18.68 -4.70
C THR A 45 -15.15 18.85 -4.93
N SER A 46 -14.61 18.21 -5.97
CA SER A 46 -13.17 18.18 -6.26
C SER A 46 -12.65 19.57 -5.97
N CYS A 47 -11.63 19.77 -5.12
CA CYS A 47 -11.25 21.13 -4.71
C CYS A 47 -10.97 22.07 -5.91
N PHE A 48 -10.69 21.48 -7.09
CA PHE A 48 -10.66 22.15 -8.39
C PHE A 48 -11.98 22.82 -8.83
N SER A 49 -13.16 22.27 -8.48
CA SER A 49 -14.47 22.85 -8.81
C SER A 49 -14.79 24.12 -8.01
N VAL A 50 -14.19 24.27 -6.83
CA VAL A 50 -14.30 25.47 -5.99
C VAL A 50 -13.03 26.33 -6.00
N ASP A 51 -12.07 25.95 -6.86
CA ASP A 51 -10.76 26.58 -7.07
C ASP A 51 -9.96 26.84 -5.78
N LYS A 52 -10.15 26.00 -4.76
CA LYS A 52 -9.53 26.16 -3.43
C LYS A 52 -9.06 24.81 -2.92
N CYS A 53 -7.86 24.42 -3.33
CA CYS A 53 -7.20 23.20 -2.88
C CYS A 53 -6.13 23.50 -1.84
N SER A 54 -6.23 22.85 -0.68
CA SER A 54 -5.12 22.81 0.28
C SER A 54 -3.94 22.01 -0.28
N ILE A 55 -2.73 22.29 0.23
CA ILE A 55 -1.54 21.56 -0.22
C ILE A 55 -1.63 20.06 0.11
N GLU A 56 -2.25 19.70 1.22
CA GLU A 56 -2.51 18.31 1.61
C GLU A 56 -3.41 17.60 0.61
N GLU A 57 -4.48 18.27 0.14
CA GLU A 57 -5.36 17.73 -0.88
C GLU A 57 -4.59 17.48 -2.18
N LEU A 58 -3.81 18.46 -2.65
CA LEU A 58 -2.98 18.32 -3.85
C LEU A 58 -1.99 17.15 -3.75
N TYR A 59 -1.40 16.91 -2.58
CA TYR A 59 -0.51 15.78 -2.32
C TYR A 59 -1.23 14.43 -2.22
N SER A 60 -2.44 14.43 -1.68
CA SER A 60 -3.24 13.23 -1.47
C SER A 60 -3.79 12.65 -2.78
N MET A 61 -3.90 13.48 -3.82
CA MET A 61 -4.29 13.11 -5.19
C MET A 61 -3.21 12.24 -5.84
N ARG A 62 -3.18 10.97 -5.43
CA ARG A 62 -2.35 9.94 -6.06
C ARG A 62 -2.68 9.88 -7.55
N PHE A 63 -1.66 10.04 -8.39
CA PHE A 63 -1.69 9.96 -9.86
C PHE A 63 -1.99 8.56 -10.42
N LYS A 64 -2.93 7.82 -9.81
CA LYS A 64 -3.45 6.57 -10.37
C LYS A 64 -4.53 6.82 -11.43
N ASN A 65 -5.21 7.96 -11.39
CA ASN A 65 -6.21 8.33 -12.39
C ASN A 65 -5.64 9.43 -13.30
N SER A 66 -5.51 9.13 -14.59
CA SER A 66 -5.03 10.07 -15.62
C SER A 66 -5.86 11.35 -15.71
N GLU A 67 -7.13 11.30 -15.28
CA GLU A 67 -8.12 12.37 -15.39
C GLU A 67 -7.82 13.59 -14.51
N ASN A 68 -7.25 13.41 -13.31
CA ASN A 68 -7.00 14.53 -12.39
C ASN A 68 -5.71 15.29 -12.70
N ARG A 69 -4.83 14.71 -13.52
CA ARG A 69 -3.51 15.26 -13.79
C ARG A 69 -3.55 16.59 -14.56
N PRO A 70 -4.37 16.75 -15.63
CA PRO A 70 -4.55 18.03 -16.29
C PRO A 70 -5.12 19.11 -15.36
N LEU A 71 -6.10 18.76 -14.53
CA LEU A 71 -6.70 19.68 -13.55
C LEU A 71 -5.66 20.15 -12.53
N LEU A 72 -4.88 19.22 -11.98
CA LEU A 72 -3.81 19.53 -11.05
C LEU A 72 -2.72 20.40 -11.70
N ARG A 73 -2.34 20.12 -12.96
CA ARG A 73 -1.39 20.96 -13.69
C ARG A 73 -1.93 22.38 -13.82
N LYS A 74 -3.17 22.53 -14.29
CA LYS A 74 -3.82 23.82 -14.45
C LYS A 74 -3.80 24.59 -13.12
N TYR A 75 -4.23 23.94 -12.04
CA TYR A 75 -4.30 24.53 -10.72
C TYR A 75 -2.92 24.99 -10.19
N ILE A 76 -1.89 24.13 -10.28
CA ILE A 76 -0.52 24.46 -9.83
C ILE A 76 0.04 25.66 -10.60
N LEU A 77 -0.23 25.72 -11.91
CA LEU A 77 0.30 26.81 -12.75
C LEU A 77 -0.48 28.11 -12.54
N SER A 78 -1.79 28.06 -12.32
CA SER A 78 -2.61 29.27 -12.11
C SER A 78 -2.46 29.86 -10.70
N HIS A 79 -2.15 29.04 -9.70
CA HIS A 79 -1.97 29.47 -8.30
C HIS A 79 -0.51 29.43 -7.85
N TRP A 80 0.43 29.49 -8.80
CA TRP A 80 1.86 29.32 -8.50
C TRP A 80 2.34 30.35 -7.48
N ASP A 81 2.11 31.63 -7.76
CA ASP A 81 2.63 32.73 -6.93
C ASP A 81 2.05 32.68 -5.52
N GLU A 82 0.75 32.43 -5.38
CA GLU A 82 0.06 32.31 -4.09
C GLU A 82 0.63 31.14 -3.25
N ILE A 83 0.67 29.93 -3.81
CA ILE A 83 1.11 28.74 -3.06
C ILE A 83 2.62 28.79 -2.78
N SER A 84 3.41 29.40 -3.66
CA SER A 84 4.86 29.47 -3.53
C SER A 84 5.32 30.25 -2.30
N GLN A 85 4.51 31.20 -1.81
CA GLN A 85 4.86 32.02 -0.65
C GLN A 85 4.97 31.19 0.64
N THR A 86 4.18 30.13 0.77
CA THR A 86 4.10 29.30 1.99
C THR A 86 4.58 27.87 1.78
N HIS A 87 4.52 27.36 0.55
CA HIS A 87 4.72 25.93 0.25
C HIS A 87 5.64 25.68 -0.96
N LEU A 88 6.64 26.55 -1.19
CA LEU A 88 7.54 26.48 -2.36
C LEU A 88 8.15 25.08 -2.61
N LYS A 89 8.68 24.44 -1.56
CA LYS A 89 9.28 23.10 -1.66
C LYS A 89 8.27 22.08 -2.14
N GLN A 90 7.07 22.17 -1.60
CA GLN A 90 5.98 21.26 -1.91
C GLN A 90 5.47 21.48 -3.35
N LEU A 91 5.41 22.74 -3.78
CA LEU A 91 4.99 23.14 -5.10
C LEU A 91 5.96 22.62 -6.17
N TRP A 92 7.28 22.68 -5.96
CA TRP A 92 8.27 22.12 -6.88
C TRP A 92 8.19 20.59 -7.02
N TYR A 93 7.88 19.89 -5.93
CA TYR A 93 7.64 18.44 -5.97
C TYR A 93 6.39 18.09 -6.77
N LEU A 94 5.30 18.86 -6.62
CA LEU A 94 4.08 18.67 -7.40
C LEU A 94 4.29 19.05 -8.87
N ARG A 95 5.03 20.14 -9.14
CA ARG A 95 5.37 20.62 -10.49
C ARG A 95 6.06 19.55 -11.33
N ALA A 96 6.96 18.79 -10.72
CA ALA A 96 7.65 17.68 -11.36
C ALA A 96 6.72 16.52 -11.75
N GLN A 97 5.62 16.34 -11.02
CA GLN A 97 4.62 15.28 -11.28
C GLN A 97 3.65 15.63 -12.40
N VAL A 98 3.50 16.92 -12.71
CA VAL A 98 2.63 17.42 -13.76
C VAL A 98 3.35 17.81 -15.05
N ILE A 99 4.63 17.42 -15.23
CA ILE A 99 5.42 17.68 -16.45
C ILE A 99 4.73 17.20 -17.74
N ASN A 100 4.58 18.05 -18.75
CA ASN A 100 3.99 17.67 -20.04
C ASN A 100 5.02 17.73 -21.18
N THR A 101 4.54 17.66 -22.43
CA THR A 101 5.39 17.71 -23.63
C THR A 101 6.04 19.08 -23.82
N GLU A 102 5.33 20.18 -23.51
CA GLU A 102 5.86 21.56 -23.59
C GLU A 102 7.06 21.75 -22.65
N ASP A 103 7.02 21.11 -21.48
CA ASP A 103 8.11 21.15 -20.50
C ASP A 103 9.36 20.36 -20.92
N LEU A 104 9.34 19.67 -22.07
CA LEU A 104 10.52 18.93 -22.57
C LEU A 104 11.58 19.86 -23.16
N GLU A 105 11.24 21.13 -23.41
CA GLU A 105 12.21 22.16 -23.75
C GLU A 105 13.13 22.46 -22.55
N ASN A 106 14.36 22.93 -22.82
CA ASN A 106 15.36 23.11 -21.76
C ASN A 106 15.02 24.24 -20.78
N SER A 107 13.98 25.04 -21.05
CA SER A 107 13.53 26.16 -20.21
C SER A 107 13.22 25.73 -18.77
N LEU A 108 12.43 24.67 -18.58
CA LEU A 108 12.11 24.18 -17.24
C LEU A 108 13.35 23.68 -16.50
N LEU A 109 14.23 22.92 -17.18
CA LEU A 109 15.46 22.44 -16.57
C LEU A 109 16.35 23.60 -16.11
N ASN A 110 16.50 24.63 -16.95
CA ASN A 110 17.28 25.82 -16.64
C ASN A 110 16.73 26.51 -15.39
N SER A 111 15.41 26.70 -15.29
CA SER A 111 14.79 27.27 -14.09
C SER A 111 15.04 26.43 -12.84
N VAL A 112 14.93 25.09 -12.94
CA VAL A 112 15.18 24.21 -11.80
C VAL A 112 16.64 24.27 -11.34
N LYS A 113 17.60 24.39 -12.27
CA LYS A 113 19.03 24.49 -11.94
C LYS A 113 19.41 25.76 -11.17
N LEU A 114 18.63 26.82 -11.29
CA LEU A 114 18.82 28.07 -10.54
C LEU A 114 18.30 27.98 -9.10
N LEU A 115 17.53 26.95 -8.76
CA LEU A 115 17.00 26.78 -7.41
C LEU A 115 18.08 26.35 -6.43
N ASN A 116 17.84 26.52 -5.14
CA ASN A 116 18.69 25.90 -4.12
C ASN A 116 18.59 24.36 -4.15
N LYS A 117 19.57 23.69 -3.54
CA LYS A 117 19.70 22.22 -3.57
C LYS A 117 18.47 21.48 -3.00
N ASP A 118 17.79 22.04 -2.00
CA ASP A 118 16.64 21.40 -1.39
C ASP A 118 15.41 21.41 -2.29
N LEU A 119 15.19 22.51 -3.01
CA LEU A 119 14.14 22.61 -4.02
C LEU A 119 14.44 21.71 -5.23
N GLN A 120 15.71 21.63 -5.66
CA GLN A 120 16.14 20.70 -6.71
C GLN A 120 15.86 19.24 -6.31
N LYS A 121 16.22 18.83 -5.07
CA LYS A 121 15.89 17.50 -4.54
C LYS A 121 14.38 17.27 -4.51
N SER A 122 13.61 18.26 -4.08
CA SER A 122 12.14 18.18 -4.06
C SER A 122 11.56 17.91 -5.45
N PHE A 123 12.02 18.66 -6.46
CA PHE A 123 11.64 18.46 -7.85
C PHE A 123 12.00 17.05 -8.35
N LEU A 124 13.23 16.60 -8.12
CA LEU A 124 13.67 15.27 -8.56
C LEU A 124 12.91 14.11 -7.87
N ARG A 125 12.55 14.27 -6.59
CA ARG A 125 11.67 13.32 -5.88
C ARG A 125 10.29 13.26 -6.50
N GLY A 126 9.72 14.41 -6.84
CA GLY A 126 8.46 14.47 -7.57
C GLY A 126 8.55 13.80 -8.94
N LEU A 127 9.64 14.04 -9.68
CA LEU A 127 9.89 13.43 -10.98
C LEU A 127 9.98 11.89 -10.89
N PHE A 128 10.65 11.39 -9.86
CA PHE A 128 10.69 9.96 -9.56
C PHE A 128 9.28 9.40 -9.31
N LEU A 129 8.38 10.15 -8.67
CA LEU A 129 7.01 9.71 -8.38
C LEU A 129 6.02 9.86 -9.56
N CYS A 130 6.41 10.53 -10.64
CA CYS A 130 5.54 10.79 -11.79
C CYS A 130 5.42 9.62 -12.78
N HIS A 131 4.29 8.92 -12.88
CA HIS A 131 4.14 7.78 -13.79
C HIS A 131 3.87 8.12 -15.27
N HIS A 132 3.79 9.41 -15.63
CA HIS A 132 3.43 9.86 -16.98
C HIS A 132 4.60 9.73 -17.97
N ARG A 133 4.30 9.41 -19.25
CA ARG A 133 5.33 9.28 -20.32
C ARG A 133 6.21 10.52 -20.45
N ALA A 134 5.63 11.72 -20.33
CA ALA A 134 6.39 12.97 -20.40
C ALA A 134 7.45 13.08 -19.29
N CYS A 135 7.15 12.63 -18.08
CA CYS A 135 8.13 12.61 -16.98
C CYS A 135 9.28 11.64 -17.26
N THR A 136 8.99 10.48 -17.85
CA THR A 136 10.02 9.53 -18.31
C THR A 136 10.88 10.14 -19.41
N SER A 137 10.28 10.82 -20.40
CA SER A 137 11.00 11.51 -21.47
C SER A 137 11.88 12.63 -20.92
N PHE A 138 11.35 13.47 -20.03
CA PHE A 138 12.08 14.54 -19.37
C PHE A 138 13.28 13.98 -18.60
N SER A 139 13.05 12.94 -17.79
CA SER A 139 14.12 12.25 -17.04
C SER A 139 15.18 11.71 -17.99
N LYS A 140 14.80 11.02 -19.06
CA LYS A 140 15.74 10.41 -20.01
C LYS A 140 16.62 11.47 -20.68
N LYS A 141 16.04 12.60 -21.09
CA LYS A 141 16.75 13.71 -21.73
C LYS A 141 17.73 14.38 -20.77
N ASN A 142 17.32 14.57 -19.51
CA ASN A 142 18.00 15.47 -18.58
C ASN A 142 18.77 14.76 -17.46
N ILE A 143 18.83 13.43 -17.41
CA ILE A 143 19.44 12.70 -16.28
C ILE A 143 20.92 13.05 -16.06
N ASN A 144 21.67 13.29 -17.15
CA ASN A 144 23.09 13.63 -17.09
C ASN A 144 23.35 15.07 -16.65
N ALA A 145 22.30 15.89 -16.53
CA ALA A 145 22.40 17.27 -16.06
C ALA A 145 22.57 17.37 -14.54
N TRP A 146 22.39 16.26 -13.81
CA TRP A 146 22.42 16.19 -12.35
C TRP A 146 23.70 15.54 -11.85
N ASP A 147 24.36 16.20 -10.89
CA ASP A 147 25.51 15.63 -10.21
C ASP A 147 25.07 14.47 -9.29
N LYS A 148 25.52 13.26 -9.64
CA LYS A 148 25.23 12.02 -8.90
C LYS A 148 25.77 12.03 -7.46
N THR A 149 26.76 12.86 -7.15
CA THR A 149 27.35 12.94 -5.80
C THR A 149 26.46 13.79 -4.89
N ILE A 150 25.89 14.88 -5.42
CA ILE A 150 25.00 15.78 -4.70
C ILE A 150 23.58 15.21 -4.58
N TYR A 151 23.08 14.59 -5.65
CA TYR A 151 21.72 14.07 -5.79
C TYR A 151 21.67 12.54 -5.82
N PHE A 152 22.49 11.89 -4.99
CA PHE A 152 22.69 10.44 -5.03
C PHE A 152 21.38 9.63 -5.02
N GLU A 153 20.49 9.86 -4.05
CA GLU A 153 19.24 9.09 -3.92
C GLU A 153 18.31 9.33 -5.11
N GLU A 154 18.11 10.60 -5.47
CA GLU A 154 17.22 11.00 -6.54
C GLU A 154 17.71 10.52 -7.90
N PHE A 155 19.02 10.66 -8.19
CA PHE A 155 19.65 10.19 -9.42
C PHE A 155 19.50 8.67 -9.57
N ASN A 156 19.86 7.90 -8.53
CA ASN A 156 19.75 6.44 -8.58
C ASN A 156 18.29 5.99 -8.75
N SER A 157 17.34 6.65 -8.06
CA SER A 157 15.91 6.34 -8.16
C SER A 157 15.36 6.60 -9.57
N LEU A 158 15.75 7.71 -10.20
CA LEU A 158 15.39 8.01 -11.59
C LEU A 158 15.99 6.99 -12.57
N GLN A 159 17.27 6.63 -12.41
CA GLN A 159 17.92 5.61 -13.26
C GLN A 159 17.23 4.24 -13.18
N ILE A 160 16.73 3.85 -12.00
CA ILE A 160 15.95 2.60 -11.82
C ILE A 160 14.61 2.67 -12.58
N LYS A 161 14.03 3.85 -12.74
CA LYS A 161 12.74 4.03 -13.43
C LYS A 161 12.87 4.15 -14.94
N LEU A 162 14.00 4.69 -15.43
CA LEU A 162 14.23 4.84 -16.86
C LEU A 162 14.17 3.50 -17.62
N PRO A 163 13.66 3.47 -18.87
CA PRO A 163 13.69 2.28 -19.72
C PRO A 163 15.12 1.79 -19.95
N GLY A 164 15.32 0.48 -20.00
CA GLY A 164 16.63 -0.13 -20.26
C GLY A 164 16.81 -1.47 -19.58
N SER A 165 17.92 -2.14 -19.88
CA SER A 165 18.21 -3.48 -19.36
C SER A 165 18.53 -3.47 -17.86
N TRP A 166 18.04 -4.49 -17.16
CA TRP A 166 18.34 -4.68 -15.74
C TRP A 166 19.82 -4.96 -15.45
N SER A 167 20.55 -5.52 -16.43
CA SER A 167 22.01 -5.68 -16.33
C SER A 167 22.71 -4.34 -16.05
N LYS A 168 22.28 -3.26 -16.69
CA LYS A 168 22.84 -1.91 -16.49
C LYS A 168 22.25 -1.21 -15.27
N LYS A 169 20.96 -1.39 -15.01
CA LYS A 169 20.23 -0.68 -13.93
C LYS A 169 20.51 -1.25 -12.54
N ASN A 170 20.90 -2.52 -12.45
CA ASN A 170 21.14 -3.21 -11.19
C ASN A 170 22.15 -2.51 -10.27
N LYS A 171 23.16 -1.84 -10.85
CA LYS A 171 24.16 -1.10 -10.07
C LYS A 171 23.54 0.05 -9.26
N TYR A 172 22.57 0.75 -9.84
CA TYR A 172 21.88 1.86 -9.17
C TYR A 172 20.96 1.36 -8.05
N LEU A 173 20.24 0.27 -8.28
CA LEU A 173 19.44 -0.38 -7.24
C LEU A 173 20.31 -0.86 -6.08
N VAL A 174 21.43 -1.53 -6.35
CA VAL A 174 22.35 -1.99 -5.28
C VAL A 174 22.92 -0.81 -4.50
N ALA A 175 23.37 0.23 -5.18
CA ALA A 175 23.92 1.43 -4.53
C ALA A 175 22.88 2.07 -3.61
N LEU A 176 21.64 2.21 -4.07
CA LEU A 176 20.54 2.79 -3.30
C LEU A 176 20.17 1.94 -2.07
N LEU A 177 19.98 0.62 -2.25
CA LEU A 177 19.64 -0.28 -1.14
C LEU A 177 20.78 -0.37 -0.12
N THR A 178 22.04 -0.32 -0.57
CA THR A 178 23.20 -0.27 0.32
C THR A 178 23.20 1.02 1.14
N SER A 179 22.92 2.16 0.51
CA SER A 179 22.79 3.45 1.20
C SER A 179 21.71 3.40 2.27
N TYR A 180 20.50 2.93 1.93
CA TYR A 180 19.39 2.80 2.89
C TYR A 180 19.72 1.86 4.04
N SER A 181 20.46 0.79 3.78
CA SER A 181 20.92 -0.11 4.86
C SER A 181 21.91 0.58 5.78
N LYS A 182 22.82 1.41 5.26
CA LYS A 182 23.82 2.14 6.05
C LYS A 182 23.19 3.28 6.87
N SER A 183 22.19 3.97 6.33
CA SER A 183 21.49 5.06 7.01
C SER A 183 20.29 4.61 7.85
N ALA A 184 19.99 3.31 7.90
CA ALA A 184 18.80 2.74 8.54
C ALA A 184 17.46 3.28 7.99
N GLU A 185 17.43 3.81 6.77
CA GLU A 185 16.24 4.39 6.14
C GLU A 185 15.45 3.36 5.30
N PHE A 186 15.12 2.20 5.90
CA PHE A 186 14.51 1.06 5.20
C PHE A 186 13.18 1.41 4.51
N THR A 187 12.41 2.31 5.11
CA THR A 187 11.11 2.78 4.59
C THR A 187 11.23 3.41 3.20
N LYS A 188 12.38 4.02 2.85
CA LYS A 188 12.57 4.61 1.50
C LYS A 188 12.49 3.57 0.38
N ALA A 189 12.82 2.30 0.65
CA ALA A 189 12.71 1.23 -0.33
C ALA A 189 11.26 0.92 -0.74
N VAL A 190 10.26 1.30 0.08
CA VAL A 190 8.83 1.06 -0.18
C VAL A 190 8.33 1.84 -1.40
N ALA A 191 8.95 2.97 -1.73
CA ALA A 191 8.62 3.72 -2.93
C ALA A 191 8.98 2.97 -4.22
N LEU A 192 10.00 2.10 -4.18
CA LEU A 192 10.43 1.31 -5.33
C LEU A 192 9.43 0.21 -5.72
N ILE A 193 8.57 -0.21 -4.79
CA ILE A 193 7.55 -1.25 -5.04
C ILE A 193 6.63 -0.88 -6.20
N ASP A 194 6.31 0.42 -6.37
CA ASP A 194 5.40 0.86 -7.44
C ASP A 194 6.04 0.79 -8.84
N TYR A 195 7.37 0.68 -8.91
CA TYR A 195 8.12 0.68 -10.17
C TYR A 195 8.66 -0.69 -10.53
N ILE A 196 9.18 -1.42 -9.54
CA ILE A 196 9.93 -2.65 -9.76
C ILE A 196 9.46 -3.77 -8.81
N PRO A 197 8.13 -3.99 -8.66
CA PRO A 197 7.59 -4.83 -7.59
C PRO A 197 8.21 -6.22 -7.59
N ASN A 198 8.34 -6.88 -8.74
CA ASN A 198 8.85 -8.26 -8.76
C ASN A 198 10.39 -8.39 -8.72
N HIS A 199 11.15 -7.30 -8.53
CA HIS A 199 12.61 -7.36 -8.65
C HIS A 199 13.26 -8.14 -7.46
N PRO A 200 14.05 -9.20 -7.70
CA PRO A 200 14.53 -10.10 -6.64
C PRO A 200 15.33 -9.40 -5.52
N LYS A 201 16.19 -8.43 -5.87
CA LYS A 201 16.98 -7.68 -4.88
C LYS A 201 16.10 -6.81 -3.97
N LEU A 202 15.04 -6.21 -4.52
CA LEU A 202 14.11 -5.40 -3.73
C LEU A 202 13.32 -6.28 -2.77
N LYS A 203 12.78 -7.40 -3.27
CA LYS A 203 12.03 -8.37 -2.44
C LYS A 203 12.86 -8.86 -1.25
N LYS A 204 14.09 -9.30 -1.50
CA LYS A 204 15.01 -9.76 -0.45
C LYS A 204 15.36 -8.65 0.54
N PHE A 205 15.57 -7.41 0.07
CA PHE A 205 15.86 -6.28 0.94
C PHE A 205 14.68 -5.96 1.86
N ILE A 206 13.47 -5.91 1.30
CA ILE A 206 12.23 -5.62 2.05
C ILE A 206 11.93 -6.75 3.04
N GLU A 207 12.03 -8.02 2.63
CA GLU A 207 11.80 -9.18 3.52
C GLU A 207 12.75 -9.15 4.73
N ARG A 208 14.05 -8.94 4.49
CA ARG A 208 15.06 -8.91 5.57
C ARG A 208 14.88 -7.76 6.56
N ASN A 209 14.27 -6.65 6.12
CA ASN A 209 14.11 -5.45 6.92
C ASN A 209 12.64 -5.15 7.24
N TYR A 210 11.75 -6.13 7.10
CA TYR A 210 10.30 -5.93 7.27
C TYR A 210 9.97 -5.24 8.59
N LEU A 211 10.50 -5.74 9.71
CA LEU A 211 10.27 -5.20 11.06
C LEU A 211 10.92 -3.83 11.31
N LYS A 212 11.76 -3.35 10.39
CA LYS A 212 12.41 -2.03 10.49
C LYS A 212 11.71 -0.96 9.65
N ILE A 213 10.60 -1.32 8.99
CA ILE A 213 9.83 -0.39 8.16
C ILE A 213 8.83 0.35 9.06
N ILE A 214 8.87 1.67 9.01
CA ILE A 214 8.04 2.52 9.87
C ILE A 214 6.86 3.14 9.11
N GLY A 215 5.77 3.35 9.85
CA GLY A 215 4.53 3.95 9.38
C GLY A 215 3.53 2.93 8.84
N GLN A 216 2.32 2.94 9.39
CA GLN A 216 1.26 1.96 9.11
C GLN A 216 1.03 1.72 7.61
N ARG A 217 0.94 2.80 6.82
CA ARG A 217 0.74 2.73 5.36
C ARG A 217 1.87 1.99 4.63
N ASN A 218 3.10 2.15 5.10
CA ASN A 218 4.27 1.51 4.49
C ASN A 218 4.32 0.02 4.86
N ILE A 219 4.04 -0.30 6.13
CA ILE A 219 3.93 -1.67 6.63
C ILE A 219 2.87 -2.41 5.80
N GLU A 220 1.64 -1.89 5.71
CA GLU A 220 0.56 -2.48 4.91
C GLU A 220 0.95 -2.72 3.45
N LYS A 221 1.57 -1.72 2.82
CA LYS A 221 2.02 -1.83 1.43
C LYS A 221 3.08 -2.91 1.25
N VAL A 222 4.05 -2.98 2.16
CA VAL A 222 5.12 -3.98 2.14
C VAL A 222 4.57 -5.38 2.38
N THR A 223 3.69 -5.55 3.35
CA THR A 223 3.11 -6.84 3.67
C THR A 223 2.32 -7.39 2.49
N TYR A 224 1.46 -6.57 1.88
CA TYR A 224 0.74 -6.96 0.66
C TYR A 224 1.71 -7.31 -0.46
N HIS A 225 2.76 -6.51 -0.64
CA HIS A 225 3.79 -6.73 -1.64
C HIS A 225 4.52 -8.07 -1.45
N LEU A 226 4.99 -8.37 -0.23
CA LEU A 226 5.68 -9.63 0.08
C LEU A 226 4.72 -10.82 -0.08
N ALA A 227 3.49 -10.72 0.41
CA ALA A 227 2.48 -11.76 0.25
C ALA A 227 2.19 -12.08 -1.24
N ARG A 228 2.19 -11.07 -2.11
CA ARG A 228 1.88 -11.22 -3.53
C ARG A 228 3.07 -11.70 -4.36
N TYR A 229 4.28 -11.19 -4.10
CA TYR A 229 5.44 -11.36 -4.99
C TYR A 229 6.56 -12.22 -4.40
N ASN A 230 6.46 -12.62 -3.13
CA ASN A 230 7.44 -13.45 -2.44
C ASN A 230 6.75 -14.72 -1.90
N SER A 231 6.52 -15.69 -2.79
CA SER A 231 5.83 -16.94 -2.45
C SER A 231 6.44 -17.62 -1.22
N GLY A 232 5.60 -18.11 -0.32
CA GLY A 232 6.02 -18.74 0.96
C GLY A 232 6.59 -17.77 1.99
N TRP A 233 6.52 -16.46 1.79
CA TRP A 233 7.04 -15.47 2.75
C TRP A 233 6.43 -15.62 4.15
N HIS A 234 5.10 -15.78 4.23
CA HIS A 234 4.42 -16.03 5.50
C HIS A 234 4.97 -17.27 6.22
N ASP A 235 5.14 -18.39 5.50
CA ASP A 235 5.64 -19.66 6.07
C ASP A 235 7.10 -19.60 6.54
N ARG A 236 7.92 -18.74 5.92
CA ARG A 236 9.32 -18.53 6.31
C ARG A 236 9.48 -17.51 7.44
N SER A 237 8.58 -16.52 7.51
CA SER A 237 8.75 -15.35 8.38
C SER A 237 7.84 -15.35 9.60
N TYR A 238 6.88 -16.28 9.71
CA TYR A 238 5.90 -16.25 10.80
C TYR A 238 6.56 -16.15 12.18
N LYS A 239 7.58 -16.95 12.46
CA LYS A 239 8.23 -16.97 13.78
C LYS A 239 8.83 -15.60 14.12
N SER A 240 9.65 -15.04 13.23
CA SER A 240 10.30 -13.75 13.48
C SER A 240 9.29 -12.60 13.59
N VAL A 241 8.21 -12.62 12.81
CA VAL A 241 7.17 -11.59 12.86
C VAL A 241 6.32 -11.70 14.12
N LEU A 242 5.81 -12.89 14.44
CA LEU A 242 4.90 -13.09 15.56
C LEU A 242 5.58 -12.98 16.93
N GLU A 243 6.88 -13.31 17.02
CA GLU A 243 7.66 -13.15 18.25
C GLU A 243 8.16 -11.71 18.48
N SER A 244 8.14 -10.85 17.44
CA SER A 244 8.68 -9.48 17.53
C SER A 244 7.90 -8.54 18.47
N ARG A 245 6.65 -8.88 18.81
CA ARG A 245 5.69 -8.02 19.54
C ARG A 245 5.36 -6.68 18.84
N GLU A 246 5.78 -6.52 17.59
CA GLU A 246 5.48 -5.35 16.77
C GLU A 246 4.03 -5.39 16.25
N GLY A 247 3.09 -4.91 17.05
CA GLY A 247 1.63 -5.05 16.80
C GLY A 247 1.20 -4.63 15.39
N ALA A 248 1.69 -3.49 14.87
CA ALA A 248 1.38 -3.03 13.52
C ALA A 248 1.86 -4.01 12.42
N HIS A 249 3.04 -4.60 12.61
CA HIS A 249 3.60 -5.59 11.69
C HIS A 249 2.86 -6.92 11.77
N ILE A 250 2.49 -7.36 12.98
CA ILE A 250 1.72 -8.59 13.19
C ILE A 250 0.33 -8.44 12.56
N ASP A 251 -0.38 -7.34 12.86
CA ASP A 251 -1.70 -7.07 12.30
C ASP A 251 -1.68 -7.07 10.77
N SER A 252 -0.69 -6.39 10.19
CA SER A 252 -0.53 -6.34 8.75
C SER A 252 -0.27 -7.73 8.17
N PHE A 253 0.66 -8.49 8.77
CA PHE A 253 1.02 -9.86 8.38
C PHE A 253 -0.19 -10.78 8.33
N ILE A 254 -1.00 -10.78 9.39
CA ILE A 254 -2.22 -11.58 9.51
C ILE A 254 -3.25 -11.16 8.44
N ARG A 255 -3.52 -9.86 8.31
CA ARG A 255 -4.52 -9.32 7.35
C ARG A 255 -4.24 -9.63 5.88
N ASN A 256 -3.01 -9.99 5.54
CA ASN A 256 -2.61 -10.28 4.15
C ASN A 256 -2.32 -11.77 3.90
N MET A 257 -2.61 -12.66 4.85
CA MET A 257 -2.38 -14.10 4.67
C MET A 257 -3.16 -14.67 3.48
N LYS A 258 -4.40 -14.23 3.23
CA LYS A 258 -5.20 -14.70 2.08
C LYS A 258 -4.56 -14.37 0.72
N VAL A 259 -3.65 -13.40 0.67
CA VAL A 259 -2.93 -13.05 -0.56
C VAL A 259 -1.87 -14.10 -0.86
N GLY A 260 -1.11 -14.50 0.17
CA GLY A 260 0.02 -15.44 0.08
C GLY A 260 -0.35 -16.92 0.24
N CYS A 261 -1.52 -17.23 0.81
CA CYS A 261 -2.00 -18.58 1.10
C CYS A 261 -0.95 -19.48 1.80
N PRO A 262 -0.53 -19.11 3.04
CA PRO A 262 0.45 -19.89 3.79
C PRO A 262 -0.02 -21.32 4.04
N GLN A 263 0.93 -22.26 4.04
CA GLN A 263 0.67 -23.68 4.32
C GLN A 263 0.82 -24.02 5.81
N LYS A 264 1.54 -23.20 6.58
CA LYS A 264 1.79 -23.43 8.02
C LYS A 264 0.74 -22.78 8.92
N LEU A 265 -0.53 -22.82 8.52
CA LEU A 265 -1.62 -22.17 9.27
C LEU A 265 -1.67 -22.61 10.73
N ASP A 266 -1.53 -23.91 11.01
CA ASP A 266 -1.58 -24.44 12.37
C ASP A 266 -0.48 -23.89 13.29
N LEU A 267 0.71 -23.62 12.73
CA LEU A 267 1.85 -23.03 13.44
C LEU A 267 1.72 -21.51 13.57
N ILE A 268 1.16 -20.85 12.56
CA ILE A 268 0.90 -19.41 12.62
C ILE A 268 -0.15 -19.12 13.70
N PHE A 269 -1.24 -19.88 13.70
CA PHE A 269 -2.35 -19.70 14.64
C PHE A 269 -2.09 -20.29 16.03
N SER A 270 -0.96 -20.97 16.27
CA SER A 270 -0.58 -21.36 17.64
C SER A 270 -0.25 -20.16 18.52
N TYR A 271 0.12 -19.02 17.94
CA TYR A 271 0.35 -17.75 18.64
C TYR A 271 -0.94 -17.03 19.05
N TRP A 272 -2.12 -17.65 18.85
CA TRP A 272 -3.43 -17.03 19.13
C TRP A 272 -3.53 -16.42 20.55
N SER A 273 -3.00 -17.10 21.57
CA SER A 273 -2.99 -16.62 22.96
C SER A 273 -2.21 -15.33 23.15
N ASP A 274 -1.19 -15.08 22.32
CA ASP A 274 -0.25 -13.97 22.49
C ASP A 274 -0.71 -12.73 21.73
N TRP A 275 -1.71 -12.89 20.86
CA TRP A 275 -2.28 -11.83 20.03
C TRP A 275 -3.20 -10.91 20.81
N SER A 276 -3.13 -9.62 20.48
CA SER A 276 -4.09 -8.62 20.96
C SER A 276 -5.52 -8.96 20.52
N SER A 277 -6.52 -8.39 21.21
CA SER A 277 -7.92 -8.56 20.80
C SER A 277 -8.16 -8.13 19.35
N ALA A 278 -7.53 -7.03 18.90
CA ALA A 278 -7.65 -6.54 17.53
C ALA A 278 -7.06 -7.54 16.52
N THR A 279 -5.86 -8.05 16.79
CA THR A 279 -5.19 -9.06 15.96
C THR A 279 -6.03 -10.33 15.85
N ARG A 280 -6.59 -10.82 16.96
CA ARG A 280 -7.49 -11.99 16.98
C ARG A 280 -8.74 -11.76 16.13
N SER A 281 -9.32 -10.55 16.16
CA SER A 281 -10.46 -10.21 15.30
C SER A 281 -10.08 -10.30 13.81
N PHE A 282 -8.92 -9.76 13.40
CA PHE A 282 -8.45 -9.90 12.01
C PHE A 282 -8.17 -11.35 11.65
N ALA A 283 -7.51 -12.09 12.53
CA ALA A 283 -7.19 -13.49 12.32
C ALA A 283 -8.44 -14.36 12.14
N LYS A 284 -9.50 -14.13 12.92
CA LYS A 284 -10.80 -14.80 12.75
C LYS A 284 -11.45 -14.48 11.41
N LEU A 285 -11.35 -13.25 10.93
CA LEU A 285 -11.87 -12.86 9.61
C LEU A 285 -11.09 -13.52 8.47
N GLU A 286 -9.76 -13.50 8.56
CA GLU A 286 -8.89 -14.09 7.54
C GLU A 286 -9.00 -15.63 7.53
N ALA A 287 -9.16 -16.29 8.68
CA ALA A 287 -9.30 -17.74 8.80
C ALA A 287 -10.44 -18.31 7.94
N LYS A 288 -11.52 -17.54 7.71
CA LYS A 288 -12.64 -17.93 6.84
C LYS A 288 -12.24 -18.19 5.38
N TYR A 289 -11.16 -17.54 4.94
CA TYR A 289 -10.62 -17.63 3.58
C TYR A 289 -9.35 -18.49 3.50
N LEU A 290 -8.83 -18.95 4.64
CA LEU A 290 -7.56 -19.68 4.71
C LEU A 290 -7.78 -21.17 4.96
N PHE A 291 -8.78 -21.51 5.78
CA PHE A 291 -9.10 -22.89 6.11
C PHE A 291 -10.28 -23.36 5.26
N GLY A 292 -10.17 -24.57 4.71
CA GLY A 292 -11.26 -25.24 3.99
C GLY A 292 -12.09 -26.19 4.87
N LYS A 293 -11.74 -26.33 6.15
CA LYS A 293 -12.40 -27.24 7.09
C LYS A 293 -12.21 -26.79 8.53
N VAL A 294 -13.03 -27.32 9.43
CA VAL A 294 -12.91 -27.09 10.87
C VAL A 294 -11.65 -27.80 11.40
N THR A 295 -10.70 -27.04 11.96
CA THR A 295 -9.51 -27.55 12.67
C THR A 295 -9.59 -27.21 14.17
N LYS A 296 -8.62 -27.67 14.97
CA LYS A 296 -8.50 -27.29 16.39
C LYS A 296 -8.43 -25.76 16.55
N GLN A 297 -7.64 -25.12 15.69
CA GLN A 297 -7.40 -23.69 15.67
C GLN A 297 -8.68 -22.94 15.32
N THR A 298 -9.40 -23.33 14.27
CA THR A 298 -10.66 -22.64 13.90
C THR A 298 -11.76 -22.84 14.95
N LYS A 299 -11.79 -23.99 15.65
CA LYS A 299 -12.69 -24.20 16.80
C LYS A 299 -12.40 -23.23 17.94
N MET A 300 -11.13 -22.99 18.27
CA MET A 300 -10.74 -22.00 19.29
C MET A 300 -11.21 -20.58 18.94
N MET A 301 -11.36 -20.27 17.65
CA MET A 301 -11.91 -19.00 17.18
C MET A 301 -13.45 -18.96 17.17
N GLY A 302 -14.11 -20.07 17.50
CA GLY A 302 -15.56 -20.23 17.40
C GLY A 302 -16.06 -20.14 15.95
N LEU A 303 -15.32 -20.72 15.00
CA LEU A 303 -15.74 -20.85 13.61
C LEU A 303 -16.37 -22.24 13.37
N THR A 304 -17.43 -22.25 12.58
CA THR A 304 -18.16 -23.45 12.16
C THR A 304 -17.97 -23.70 10.65
N VAL A 305 -18.41 -24.85 10.15
CA VAL A 305 -18.34 -25.17 8.70
C VAL A 305 -18.97 -24.06 7.84
N LYS A 306 -20.10 -23.48 8.31
CA LYS A 306 -20.84 -22.42 7.60
C LYS A 306 -20.09 -21.08 7.50
N ASP A 307 -19.01 -20.91 8.25
CA ASP A 307 -18.22 -19.68 8.23
C ASP A 307 -17.17 -19.66 7.12
N PHE A 308 -16.81 -20.81 6.56
CA PHE A 308 -15.76 -20.90 5.55
C PHE A 308 -16.28 -20.51 4.17
N VAL A 309 -15.39 -19.93 3.38
CA VAL A 309 -15.65 -19.60 1.98
C VAL A 309 -15.20 -20.77 1.12
N GLU A 310 -16.15 -21.57 0.65
CA GLU A 310 -15.92 -22.84 -0.07
C GLU A 310 -14.99 -22.68 -1.30
N GLU A 311 -15.02 -21.52 -1.96
CA GLU A 311 -14.20 -21.22 -3.14
C GLU A 311 -13.07 -20.22 -2.89
N SER A 312 -12.52 -20.17 -1.68
CA SER A 312 -11.40 -19.27 -1.43
C SER A 312 -10.17 -19.65 -2.26
N LYS A 313 -9.38 -18.64 -2.68
CA LYS A 313 -8.12 -18.84 -3.41
C LYS A 313 -7.20 -19.88 -2.72
N CYS A 314 -7.18 -19.88 -1.39
CA CYS A 314 -6.28 -20.71 -0.60
C CYS A 314 -6.79 -22.14 -0.40
N THR A 315 -8.07 -22.41 -0.64
CA THR A 315 -8.70 -23.72 -0.53
C THR A 315 -8.91 -24.39 -1.89
N ASN A 316 -8.96 -23.61 -2.97
CA ASN A 316 -9.14 -24.12 -4.34
C ASN A 316 -7.84 -24.63 -5.00
N SER A 317 -6.67 -24.35 -4.42
CA SER A 317 -5.38 -24.71 -5.04
C SER A 317 -5.03 -26.20 -4.99
N THR A 318 -5.90 -27.06 -4.47
CA THR A 318 -5.74 -28.52 -4.55
C THR A 318 -6.10 -29.14 -5.90
N ASN A 319 -6.59 -28.37 -6.89
CA ASN A 319 -6.96 -28.90 -8.22
C ASN A 319 -6.23 -28.27 -9.43
N SER A 320 -5.18 -27.46 -9.28
CA SER A 320 -4.48 -26.88 -10.46
C SER A 320 -2.99 -26.59 -10.28
N PHE A 321 -2.26 -27.50 -9.64
CA PHE A 321 -0.82 -27.65 -9.91
C PHE A 321 -0.59 -28.66 -11.05
N SER A 322 -1.13 -28.36 -12.24
CA SER A 322 -0.61 -28.91 -13.49
C SER A 322 -0.05 -27.76 -14.33
N SER A 323 1.28 -27.68 -14.31
CA SER A 323 2.13 -27.29 -15.44
C SER A 323 1.60 -26.22 -16.39
N GLN A 324 1.87 -24.94 -16.11
CA GLN A 324 2.32 -24.01 -17.16
C GLN A 324 3.36 -23.06 -16.57
N ALA A 325 4.63 -23.42 -16.77
CA ALA A 325 5.69 -22.44 -16.82
C ALA A 325 5.43 -21.54 -18.03
N PRO A 326 5.44 -20.21 -17.91
CA PRO A 326 5.63 -19.38 -19.09
C PRO A 326 7.06 -19.62 -19.57
N SER A 327 7.19 -20.28 -20.72
CA SER A 327 8.40 -20.27 -21.52
C SER A 327 8.81 -18.82 -21.81
N PHE A 328 10.10 -18.56 -21.65
CA PHE A 328 10.76 -17.30 -22.02
C PHE A 328 10.70 -17.05 -23.51
#